data_AF-A0A7I9XTU0-F1
#
_entry.id   AF-A0A7I9XTU0-F1
#
_cell.length_a   1.000
_cell.length_b   1.000
_cell.length_c   1.000
_cell.angle_alpha   90.00
_cell.angle_beta   90.00
_cell.angle_gamma   90.00
#
_symmetry.space_group_name_H-M   'P 1'
#
loop_
_entity.id
_entity.type
_entity.pdbx_description
1 polymer ?
#
loop_
_entity_poly.entity_id
_entity_poly.type
_entity_poly.pdbx_seq_one_letter_code
_entity_poly.pdbx_strand_id
1 'polypeptide(L)'
;MSGYRVIAPLVVAKDQTGRNHHVYAGGWLPWLDDEQRAHFLAHGLVEEVDTPATVASPGSEQPEPDEPKKPPRVAPRRRGLNMASPKTTTAVHWKHCPNKNSSTF
;
A
#
# COMPACT_ATOMS: atom_id res chain seq x y z
N MET A 1 15.39 28.69 0.63
CA MET A 1 14.29 28.25 1.51
C MET A 1 14.66 26.83 1.88
N SER A 2 15.25 26.66 3.05
CA SER A 2 15.81 25.38 3.46
C SER A 2 14.65 24.42 3.78
N GLY A 3 14.72 23.20 3.23
CA GLY A 3 13.77 22.14 3.51
C GLY A 3 14.50 20.84 3.80
N TYR A 4 13.77 19.73 3.83
CA TYR A 4 14.31 18.44 4.24
C TYR A 4 14.17 17.42 3.13
N ARG A 5 15.24 16.69 2.85
CA ARG A 5 15.20 15.53 1.96
C ARG A 5 15.13 14.26 2.78
N VAL A 6 14.23 13.37 2.39
CA VAL A 6 14.06 12.08 3.04
C VAL A 6 15.14 11.12 2.60
N ILE A 7 15.85 10.52 3.56
CA ILE A 7 16.90 9.52 3.32
C ILE A 7 16.41 8.12 3.67
N ALA A 8 15.55 8.02 4.69
CA ALA A 8 14.93 6.76 5.08
C ALA A 8 14.00 6.21 3.97
N PRO A 9 13.78 4.88 3.90
CA PRO A 9 12.91 4.27 2.90
C PRO A 9 11.51 4.89 2.87
N LEU A 10 10.95 5.19 4.04
CA LEU A 10 9.66 5.84 4.22
C LEU A 10 9.65 6.62 5.53
N VAL A 11 9.11 7.83 5.49
CA VAL A 11 8.77 8.62 6.67
C VAL A 11 7.30 9.02 6.61
N VAL A 12 6.70 9.14 7.80
CA VAL A 12 5.35 9.68 7.96
C VAL A 12 5.48 11.04 8.64
N ALA A 13 5.36 12.10 7.86
CA ALA A 13 5.51 13.48 8.33
C ALA A 13 4.15 14.10 8.65
N LYS A 14 4.04 14.90 9.72
CA LYS A 14 2.86 15.74 9.93
C LYS A 14 3.02 17.06 9.20
N ASP A 15 1.96 17.50 8.52
CA ASP A 15 1.88 18.87 8.04
C ASP A 15 1.39 19.83 9.13
N GLN A 16 1.34 21.12 8.80
CA GLN A 16 0.86 22.18 9.70
C GLN A 16 -0.60 22.02 10.14
N THR A 17 -1.38 21.22 9.40
CA THR A 17 -2.78 20.89 9.74
C THR A 17 -2.90 19.60 10.56
N GLY A 18 -1.77 18.96 10.89
CA GLY A 18 -1.70 17.72 11.64
C GLY A 18 -2.01 16.46 10.81
N ARG A 19 -2.09 16.56 9.48
CA ARG A 19 -2.31 15.39 8.62
C ARG A 19 -1.00 14.65 8.36
N ASN A 20 -1.09 13.34 8.31
CA ASN A 20 0.05 12.46 8.05
C ASN A 20 0.31 12.34 6.54
N HIS A 21 1.56 12.55 6.13
CA HIS A 21 2.02 12.46 4.75
C HIS A 21 3.03 11.32 4.57
N HIS A 22 2.65 10.43 3.67
CA HIS A 22 3.44 9.42 2.97
C HIS A 22 4.65 9.96 2.20
N VAL A 23 5.88 10.00 2.75
CA VAL A 23 7.05 10.45 1.95
C VAL A 23 8.14 9.38 1.91
N TYR A 24 8.52 8.97 0.70
CA TYR A 24 9.55 7.96 0.47
C TYR A 24 10.95 8.58 0.34
N ALA A 25 11.96 7.71 0.35
CA ALA A 25 13.35 8.09 0.11
C ALA A 25 13.51 8.97 -1.14
N GLY A 26 14.34 10.01 -1.02
CA GLY A 26 14.53 11.05 -2.03
C GLY A 26 13.43 12.10 -2.09
N GLY A 27 12.29 11.89 -1.42
CA GLY A 27 11.19 12.84 -1.35
C GLY A 27 11.56 14.11 -0.60
N TRP A 28 10.78 15.16 -0.84
CA TRP A 28 10.99 16.49 -0.29
C TRP A 28 9.91 16.86 0.74
N LEU A 29 10.36 17.37 1.89
CA LEU A 29 9.51 17.89 2.95
C LEU A 29 9.78 19.40 3.10
N PRO A 30 8.82 20.28 2.77
CA PRO A 30 9.01 21.72 2.85
C PRO A 30 8.99 22.24 4.30
N TRP A 31 8.40 21.48 5.22
CA TRP A 31 8.23 21.87 6.61
C TRP A 31 8.11 20.63 7.50
N LEU A 32 8.63 20.73 8.71
CA LEU A 32 8.49 19.77 9.80
C LEU A 32 8.27 20.53 11.10
N ASP A 33 7.46 19.95 11.98
CA ASP A 33 7.33 20.42 13.36
C ASP A 33 8.68 20.31 14.10
N ASP A 34 8.90 21.14 15.12
CA ASP A 34 10.17 21.20 15.84
C ASP A 34 10.57 19.87 16.50
N GLU A 35 9.61 19.20 17.14
CA GLU A 35 9.85 17.90 17.79
C GLU A 35 10.16 16.84 16.73
N GLN A 36 9.39 16.85 15.65
CA GLN A 36 9.51 15.89 14.57
C GLN A 36 10.82 16.07 13.79
N ARG A 37 11.22 17.32 13.55
CA ARG A 37 12.52 17.67 12.96
C ARG A 37 13.66 17.14 13.81
N ALA A 38 13.65 17.43 15.11
CA ALA A 38 14.71 16.99 16.02
C ALA A 38 14.85 15.46 16.02
N HIS A 39 13.72 14.74 16.07
CA HIS A 39 13.70 13.29 15.97
C HIS A 39 14.25 12.80 14.61
N PHE A 40 13.79 13.39 13.51
CA PHE A 40 14.16 12.91 12.17
C PHE A 40 15.65 13.15 11.87
N LEU A 41 16.20 14.29 12.30
CA LEU A 41 17.62 14.59 12.19
C LEU A 41 18.47 13.70 13.10
N ALA A 42 18.06 13.51 14.36
CA ALA A 42 18.79 12.67 15.31
C ALA A 42 18.93 11.21 14.84
N HIS A 43 17.93 10.71 14.12
CA HIS A 43 17.90 9.35 13.59
C HIS A 43 18.37 9.24 12.12
N GLY A 44 18.82 10.35 11.50
CA GLY A 44 19.27 10.36 10.11
C GLY A 44 18.19 9.98 9.10
N LEU A 45 16.92 10.24 9.42
CA LEU A 45 15.78 9.94 8.54
C LEU A 45 15.66 10.98 7.43
N VAL A 46 16.08 12.20 7.72
CA VAL A 46 16.08 13.34 6.79
C VAL A 46 17.39 14.11 6.89
N GLU A 47 17.73 14.83 5.83
CA GLU A 47 18.83 15.80 5.79
C GLU A 47 18.28 17.20 5.48
N GLU A 48 18.89 18.23 6.06
CA GLU A 48 18.60 19.63 5.70
C GLU A 48 19.28 19.99 4.38
N VAL A 49 18.54 20.65 3.49
CA VAL A 49 18.95 20.99 2.14
C VAL A 49 18.40 22.34 1.74
N ASP A 50 19.26 23.22 1.24
CA ASP A 50 18.91 24.61 0.91
C ASP A 50 18.13 24.76 -0.41
N THR A 51 18.18 23.73 -1.25
CA THR A 51 17.55 23.70 -2.58
C THR A 51 16.71 22.44 -2.73
N PRO A 52 15.43 22.54 -3.15
CA PRO A 52 14.66 21.36 -3.51
C PRO A 52 15.30 20.69 -4.72
N ALA A 53 16.02 19.60 -4.47
CA ALA A 53 16.31 18.66 -5.53
C ALA A 53 14.96 18.02 -5.92
N THR A 54 14.35 18.51 -7.00
CA THR A 54 13.24 17.85 -7.67
C THR A 54 13.74 16.46 -8.10
N VAL A 55 13.62 15.48 -7.22
CA VAL A 55 13.70 14.09 -7.61
C VAL A 55 12.33 13.81 -8.20
N ALA A 56 12.26 13.83 -9.53
CA ALA A 56 11.12 13.28 -10.24
C ALA A 56 10.93 11.86 -9.72
N SER A 57 9.86 11.62 -8.95
CA SER A 57 9.42 10.27 -8.64
C SER A 57 9.38 9.49 -9.96
N PRO A 58 10.16 8.41 -10.14
CA PRO A 58 9.94 7.54 -11.27
C PRO A 58 8.49 7.04 -11.12
N GLY A 59 7.73 7.18 -12.19
CA GLY A 59 6.28 7.13 -12.18
C GLY A 59 5.73 5.95 -11.36
N SER A 60 4.76 6.26 -10.52
CA SER A 60 3.51 5.52 -10.67
C SER A 60 3.03 5.84 -12.08
N GLU A 61 3.44 5.01 -13.03
CA GLU A 61 2.78 4.87 -14.32
C GLU A 61 1.37 4.39 -14.01
N GLN A 62 0.53 5.33 -13.61
CA GLN A 62 -0.90 5.17 -13.62
C GLN A 62 -1.22 5.11 -15.10
N PRO A 63 -1.66 3.97 -15.66
CA PRO A 63 -2.11 3.94 -17.04
C PRO A 63 -3.16 5.05 -17.17
N GLU A 64 -2.98 5.93 -18.16
CA GLU A 64 -4.00 6.88 -18.56
C GLU A 64 -5.33 6.14 -18.61
N PRO A 65 -6.35 6.56 -17.84
CA PRO A 65 -7.68 6.02 -18.03
C PRO A 65 -8.20 6.64 -19.33
N ASP A 66 -7.93 5.95 -20.43
CA ASP A 66 -8.61 6.12 -21.71
C ASP A 66 -10.13 6.16 -21.39
N GLU A 67 -10.76 7.31 -21.61
CA GLU A 67 -12.14 7.59 -21.20
C GLU A 67 -13.11 6.51 -21.71
N PRO A 68 -13.79 5.76 -20.83
CA PRO A 68 -15.02 5.10 -21.21
C PRO A 68 -16.16 5.95 -20.64
N LYS A 69 -16.87 6.64 -21.54
CA LYS A 69 -18.17 7.28 -21.30
C LYS A 69 -18.98 6.46 -20.28
N LYS A 70 -19.25 7.05 -19.11
CA LYS A 70 -20.15 6.48 -18.08
C LYS A 70 -21.49 6.09 -18.74
N PRO A 71 -21.89 4.81 -18.76
CA PRO A 71 -23.30 4.49 -18.98
C PRO A 71 -24.10 4.92 -17.72
N PRO A 72 -25.35 5.38 -17.91
CA PRO A 72 -26.13 5.99 -16.85
C PRO A 72 -26.41 5.00 -15.71
N ARG A 73 -26.27 5.51 -14.49
CA ARG A 73 -26.50 4.83 -13.22
C ARG A 73 -27.98 4.47 -13.05
N VAL A 74 -28.43 3.30 -13.51
CA VAL A 74 -29.61 2.62 -12.94
C VAL A 74 -29.56 1.09 -13.17
N ALA A 75 -29.56 0.32 -12.08
CA ALA A 75 -30.33 -0.92 -11.98
C ALA A 75 -30.63 -1.20 -10.49
N PRO A 76 -31.88 -1.54 -10.14
CA PRO A 76 -32.38 -1.52 -8.76
C PRO A 76 -31.85 -2.70 -7.94
N ARG A 77 -31.65 -2.47 -6.63
CA ARG A 77 -31.31 -3.52 -5.66
C ARG A 77 -32.36 -4.65 -5.73
N ARG A 78 -31.98 -5.79 -6.31
CA ARG A 78 -32.82 -6.99 -6.26
C ARG A 78 -32.70 -7.65 -4.89
N ARG A 79 -33.74 -7.35 -4.10
CA ARG A 79 -34.49 -8.23 -3.20
C ARG A 79 -34.18 -9.72 -3.43
N GLY A 80 -33.81 -10.42 -2.35
CA GLY A 80 -33.40 -11.82 -2.38
C GLY A 80 -34.45 -12.78 -2.95
N LEU A 81 -33.96 -13.84 -3.59
CA LEU A 81 -34.75 -15.03 -3.91
C LEU A 81 -33.86 -16.28 -3.79
N ASN A 82 -33.97 -16.91 -2.64
CA ASN A 82 -34.06 -18.36 -2.40
C ASN A 82 -33.94 -19.31 -3.62
N MET A 83 -33.16 -20.39 -3.36
CA MET A 83 -33.29 -21.78 -3.87
C MET A 83 -32.65 -22.13 -5.21
N ALA A 84 -31.60 -22.97 -5.15
CA ALA A 84 -31.62 -24.33 -5.69
C ALA A 84 -30.29 -25.06 -5.38
N SER A 85 -30.33 -26.02 -4.46
CA SER A 85 -29.28 -27.04 -4.34
C SER A 85 -29.47 -28.10 -5.42
N PRO A 86 -28.49 -28.38 -6.29
CA PRO A 86 -28.38 -29.67 -6.92
C PRO A 86 -27.60 -30.63 -6.01
N LYS A 87 -28.30 -31.64 -5.49
CA LYS A 87 -27.71 -32.83 -4.88
C LYS A 87 -26.80 -33.51 -5.91
N THR A 88 -25.51 -33.63 -5.61
CA THR A 88 -24.68 -34.68 -6.24
C THR A 88 -23.82 -35.33 -5.17
N THR A 89 -24.32 -36.47 -4.70
CA THR A 89 -23.56 -37.52 -4.03
C THR A 89 -22.50 -38.06 -4.98
N THR A 90 -21.22 -38.06 -4.58
CA THR A 90 -20.30 -39.19 -4.78
C THR A 90 -19.11 -39.04 -3.83
N ALA A 91 -18.82 -40.13 -3.14
CA ALA A 91 -17.88 -40.29 -2.06
C ALA A 91 -16.44 -39.89 -2.42
N VAL A 92 -15.84 -39.05 -1.59
CA VAL A 92 -14.38 -38.95 -1.47
C VAL A 92 -13.88 -40.22 -0.77
N HIS A 93 -13.50 -41.20 -1.57
CA HIS A 93 -12.76 -42.37 -1.13
C HIS A 93 -11.36 -41.92 -0.68
N TRP A 94 -11.13 -41.88 0.64
CA TRP A 94 -9.81 -41.67 1.22
C TRP A 94 -8.92 -42.87 0.92
N LYS A 95 -8.10 -42.76 -0.13
CA LYS A 95 -6.95 -43.64 -0.31
C LYS A 95 -5.81 -43.14 0.58
N HIS A 96 -5.74 -43.78 1.74
CA HIS A 96 -4.58 -43.87 2.61
C HIS A 96 -3.32 -44.14 1.76
N CYS A 97 -2.37 -43.20 1.71
CA CYS A 97 -1.03 -43.45 1.18
C CYS A 97 -0.17 -44.03 2.32
N PRO A 98 0.30 -45.29 2.24
CA PRO A 98 1.30 -45.79 3.16
C PRO A 98 2.66 -45.21 2.79
N ASN A 99 3.18 -44.25 3.57
CA ASN A 99 4.59 -43.89 3.49
C ASN A 99 5.41 -44.91 4.29
N LYS A 100 5.89 -45.96 3.60
CA LYS A 100 7.03 -46.76 4.04
C LYS A 100 8.28 -45.91 3.81
N ASN A 101 8.99 -45.58 4.88
CA ASN A 101 10.45 -45.42 4.97
C ASN A 101 10.80 -45.35 6.48
N SER A 102 11.38 -46.41 7.07
CA SER A 102 12.82 -46.52 7.41
C SER A 102 13.24 -45.42 8.40
N SER A 103 13.78 -45.66 9.60
CA SER A 103 14.78 -46.64 9.98
C SER A 103 14.91 -46.62 11.50
N THR A 104 15.05 -47.81 12.08
CA THR A 104 15.54 -48.04 13.44
C THR A 104 17.00 -47.60 13.53
N PHE A 105 17.34 -46.84 14.57
CA PHE A 105 18.64 -46.84 15.25
C PHE A 105 18.41 -46.47 16.71
#